data_AF-A0A9W7ETJ8-F1
#
_entry.id   AF-A0A9W7ETJ8-F1
#
_cell.length_a   1.000
_cell.length_b   1.000
_cell.length_c   1.000
_cell.angle_alpha   90.00
_cell.angle_beta   90.00
_cell.angle_gamma   90.00
#
_symmetry.space_group_name_H-M   'P 1'
#
loop_
_entity.id
_entity.type
_entity.pdbx_description
1 polymer ?
#
loop_
_entity_poly.entity_id
_entity_poly.type
_entity_poly.pdbx_seq_one_letter_code
_entity_poly.pdbx_strand_id
1 'polypeptide(L)'
;MIHHGSEGGFLPANLNSDEFKGFTEYIVDGYFGFLPGPSLLWSAIHDYVEFLGGIFFSLGFLTRPAALSLLVTMVSAVYFHISSTGLQGFPFGHVPNYSYDFEEPIIYACVFMLYWFNGCGGLGVDELIYDKISKEKEEDGKGGGDYD
;
A
#
# COMPACT_ATOMS: atom_id res chain seq x y z
N MET A 1 21.21 -1.37 15.00
CA MET A 1 19.78 -1.12 14.72
C MET A 1 19.51 -1.80 13.39
N ILE A 2 18.63 -2.81 13.34
CA ILE A 2 18.26 -3.42 12.05
C ILE A 2 17.42 -2.35 11.35
N HIS A 3 17.91 -1.83 10.22
CA HIS A 3 17.11 -0.97 9.35
C HIS A 3 16.03 -1.87 8.74
N HIS A 4 14.77 -1.57 9.04
CA HIS A 4 13.60 -2.41 8.73
C HIS A 4 12.89 -1.93 7.47
N GLY A 5 13.29 -0.77 6.93
CA GLY A 5 12.96 -0.34 5.59
C GLY A 5 13.97 -0.88 4.58
N SER A 6 13.47 -1.27 3.42
CA SER A 6 14.20 -1.66 2.21
C SER A 6 14.85 -0.47 1.47
N GLU A 7 14.63 0.76 1.96
CA GLU A 7 15.04 1.99 1.29
C GLU A 7 16.55 2.25 1.45
N GLY A 8 17.32 1.93 0.42
CA GLY A 8 18.75 2.24 0.33
C GLY A 8 19.09 3.34 -0.67
N GLY A 9 18.10 4.09 -1.20
CA GLY A 9 18.30 5.10 -2.25
C GLY A 9 17.05 5.95 -2.52
N PHE A 10 17.11 6.79 -3.57
CA PHE A 10 16.01 7.70 -3.93
C PHE A 10 14.80 7.01 -4.59
N LEU A 11 15.02 5.88 -5.26
CA LEU A 11 13.97 5.11 -5.95
C LEU A 11 13.74 3.76 -5.25
N PRO A 12 12.53 3.18 -5.37
CA PRO A 12 12.22 1.87 -4.83
C PRO A 12 13.10 0.76 -5.43
N ALA A 13 13.22 -0.35 -4.71
CA ALA A 13 13.93 -1.56 -5.13
C ALA A 13 15.42 -1.33 -5.44
N ASN A 14 16.15 -0.73 -4.50
CA ASN A 14 17.59 -0.50 -4.64
C ASN A 14 18.40 -1.80 -4.41
N LEU A 15 18.34 -2.73 -5.37
CA LEU A 15 18.81 -4.12 -5.30
C LEU A 15 20.27 -4.29 -4.81
N ASN A 16 21.11 -3.27 -4.99
CA ASN A 16 22.53 -3.34 -4.64
C ASN A 16 22.86 -2.79 -3.25
N SER A 17 21.91 -2.09 -2.62
CA SER A 17 22.08 -1.51 -1.28
C SER A 17 22.07 -2.57 -0.19
N ASP A 18 22.74 -2.27 0.93
CA ASP A 18 22.80 -3.20 2.06
C ASP A 18 21.47 -3.23 2.83
N GLU A 19 20.72 -2.12 2.81
CA GLU A 19 19.38 -1.98 3.38
C GLU A 19 18.39 -2.91 2.69
N PHE A 20 18.35 -2.90 1.35
CA PHE A 20 17.45 -3.75 0.58
C PHE A 20 17.77 -5.25 0.75
N LYS A 21 19.07 -5.59 0.77
CA LYS A 21 19.52 -6.96 1.03
C LYS A 21 19.15 -7.40 2.45
N GLY A 22 19.36 -6.53 3.43
CA GLY A 22 18.99 -6.78 4.81
C GLY A 22 17.48 -6.99 4.99
N PHE A 23 16.65 -6.18 4.34
CA PHE A 23 15.20 -6.39 4.32
C PHE A 23 14.84 -7.76 3.72
N THR A 24 15.45 -8.11 2.58
CA THR A 24 15.19 -9.38 1.90
C THR A 24 15.56 -10.56 2.81
N GLU A 25 16.76 -10.55 3.40
CA GLU A 25 17.31 -11.65 4.20
C GLU A 25 16.65 -11.78 5.58
N TYR A 26 16.49 -10.66 6.31
CA TYR A 26 16.05 -10.72 7.70
C TYR A 26 14.52 -10.60 7.87
N ILE A 27 13.81 -10.07 6.88
CA ILE A 27 12.34 -9.91 6.92
C ILE A 27 11.66 -10.86 5.95
N VAL A 28 11.96 -10.78 4.65
CA VAL A 28 11.20 -11.56 3.66
C VAL A 28 11.54 -13.06 3.74
N ASP A 29 12.82 -13.43 3.76
CA ASP A 29 13.22 -14.82 3.95
C ASP A 29 12.79 -15.36 5.32
N GLY A 30 12.94 -14.53 6.37
CA GLY A 30 12.66 -14.93 7.75
C GLY A 30 11.18 -15.17 8.06
N TYR A 31 10.29 -14.32 7.53
CA TYR A 31 8.86 -14.32 7.91
C TYR A 31 7.92 -14.67 6.76
N PHE A 32 8.38 -14.54 5.51
CA PHE A 32 7.59 -14.72 4.29
C PHE A 32 8.18 -15.75 3.32
N GLY A 33 9.09 -16.63 3.77
CA GLY A 33 9.70 -17.68 2.94
C GLY A 33 8.71 -18.71 2.35
N PHE A 34 7.42 -18.64 2.72
CA PHE A 34 6.35 -19.41 2.10
C PHE A 34 5.87 -18.82 0.76
N LEU A 35 6.23 -17.58 0.43
CA LEU A 35 5.87 -16.95 -0.83
C LEU A 35 6.57 -17.65 -2.01
N PRO A 36 5.90 -17.83 -3.15
CA PRO A 36 6.48 -18.55 -4.28
C PRO A 36 7.54 -17.70 -4.98
N GLY A 37 8.62 -18.34 -5.43
CA GLY A 37 9.69 -17.69 -6.18
C GLY A 37 10.72 -16.96 -5.30
N PRO A 38 11.56 -16.09 -5.88
CA PRO A 38 12.65 -15.44 -5.15
C PRO A 38 12.15 -14.34 -4.20
N SER A 39 12.61 -14.33 -2.95
CA SER A 39 12.30 -13.29 -1.96
C SER A 39 12.72 -11.88 -2.39
N LEU A 40 13.77 -11.79 -3.21
CA LEU A 40 14.20 -10.54 -3.84
C LEU A 40 13.09 -9.90 -4.69
N LEU A 41 12.29 -10.73 -5.40
CA LEU A 41 11.18 -10.25 -6.21
C LEU A 41 10.08 -9.67 -5.31
N TRP A 42 9.75 -10.34 -4.22
CA TRP A 42 8.74 -9.85 -3.27
C TRP A 42 9.16 -8.57 -2.57
N SER A 43 10.44 -8.46 -2.21
CA SER A 43 11.02 -7.23 -1.66
C SER A 43 10.93 -6.07 -2.66
N ALA A 44 11.21 -6.33 -3.94
CA ALA A 44 11.10 -5.30 -4.97
C ALA A 44 9.63 -4.89 -5.20
N ILE A 45 8.71 -5.86 -5.27
CA ILE A 45 7.26 -5.59 -5.41
C ILE A 45 6.76 -4.74 -4.25
N HIS A 46 7.16 -5.08 -3.02
CA HIS A 46 6.84 -4.32 -1.82
C HIS A 46 7.20 -2.84 -1.99
N ASP A 47 8.46 -2.53 -2.31
CA ASP A 47 8.91 -1.14 -2.47
C ASP A 47 8.14 -0.37 -3.55
N TYR A 48 7.91 -1.02 -4.70
CA TYR A 48 7.16 -0.39 -5.79
C TYR A 48 5.70 -0.17 -5.41
N VAL A 49 5.09 -1.08 -4.66
CA VAL A 49 3.72 -0.94 -4.17
C VAL A 49 3.61 0.21 -3.19
N GLU A 50 4.53 0.33 -2.22
CA GLU A 50 4.50 1.43 -1.26
C GLU A 50 4.74 2.78 -1.94
N PHE A 51 5.74 2.86 -2.81
CA PHE A 51 6.08 4.10 -3.50
C PHE A 51 5.00 4.54 -4.50
N LEU A 52 4.68 3.69 -5.49
CA LEU A 52 3.71 4.04 -6.54
C LEU A 52 2.28 4.01 -6.02
N GLY A 53 1.96 3.05 -5.15
CA GLY A 53 0.67 2.97 -4.50
C GLY A 53 0.40 4.21 -3.67
N GLY A 54 1.38 4.71 -2.91
CA GLY A 54 1.26 5.97 -2.16
C GLY A 54 0.94 7.17 -3.05
N ILE A 55 1.61 7.28 -4.22
CA ILE A 55 1.34 8.34 -5.20
C ILE A 55 -0.08 8.22 -5.76
N PHE A 56 -0.46 7.03 -6.23
CA PHE A 56 -1.78 6.77 -6.82
C PHE A 56 -2.91 7.00 -5.82
N PHE A 57 -2.74 6.50 -4.60
CA PHE A 57 -3.66 6.70 -3.50
C PHE A 57 -3.84 8.18 -3.15
N SER A 58 -2.73 8.94 -3.04
CA SER A 58 -2.76 10.36 -2.69
C SER A 58 -3.47 11.22 -3.75
N LEU A 59 -3.34 10.85 -5.03
CA LEU A 59 -4.04 11.53 -6.12
C LEU A 59 -5.50 11.08 -6.28
N GLY A 60 -5.91 10.01 -5.59
CA GLY A 60 -7.20 9.37 -5.85
C GLY A 60 -7.30 8.83 -7.28
N PHE A 61 -6.20 8.27 -7.81
CA PHE A 61 -6.12 7.65 -9.12
C PHE A 61 -5.92 6.14 -8.98
N LEU A 62 -6.73 5.33 -9.67
CA LEU A 62 -6.77 3.87 -9.47
C LEU A 62 -6.90 3.51 -7.99
N THR A 63 -7.77 4.22 -7.28
CA THR A 63 -7.78 4.28 -5.82
C THR A 63 -8.03 2.93 -5.20
N ARG A 64 -8.95 2.13 -5.77
CA ARG A 64 -9.26 0.81 -5.21
C ARG A 64 -8.06 -0.14 -5.38
N PRO A 65 -7.50 -0.36 -6.60
CA PRO A 65 -6.27 -1.13 -6.75
C PRO A 65 -5.12 -0.67 -5.85
N ALA A 66 -4.86 0.65 -5.78
CA ALA A 66 -3.79 1.21 -4.94
C ALA A 66 -4.04 0.96 -3.44
N ALA A 67 -5.27 1.19 -2.97
CA ALA A 67 -5.66 0.91 -1.59
C ALA A 67 -5.55 -0.59 -1.26
N LEU A 68 -5.93 -1.49 -2.17
CA LEU A 68 -5.79 -2.93 -1.92
C LEU A 68 -4.33 -3.35 -1.83
N SER A 69 -3.47 -2.86 -2.72
CA SER A 69 -2.06 -3.22 -2.69
C SER A 69 -1.38 -2.71 -1.42
N LEU A 70 -1.65 -1.46 -1.02
CA LEU A 70 -1.16 -0.88 0.22
C LEU A 70 -1.75 -1.54 1.46
N LEU A 71 -3.01 -1.99 1.41
CA LEU A 71 -3.61 -2.78 2.48
C LEU A 71 -2.85 -4.09 2.69
N VAL A 72 -2.49 -4.79 1.61
CA VAL A 72 -1.73 -6.04 1.68
C VAL A 72 -0.33 -5.83 2.26
N THR A 73 0.36 -4.74 1.92
CA THR A 73 1.67 -4.42 2.51
C THR A 73 1.53 -4.11 4.00
N MET A 74 0.56 -3.29 4.41
CA MET A 74 0.34 -2.98 5.82
C MET A 74 -0.08 -4.19 6.66
N VAL A 75 -0.93 -5.07 6.14
CA VAL A 75 -1.28 -6.34 6.82
C VAL A 75 -0.06 -7.24 6.98
N SER A 76 0.81 -7.29 5.95
CA SER A 76 2.07 -8.02 6.02
C SER A 76 3.00 -7.42 7.09
N ALA A 77 3.10 -6.09 7.17
CA ALA A 77 3.87 -5.40 8.20
C ALA A 77 3.34 -5.68 9.61
N VAL A 78 2.00 -5.64 9.82
CA VAL A 78 1.39 -6.03 11.10
C VAL A 78 1.77 -7.47 11.47
N TYR A 79 1.67 -8.41 10.53
CA TYR A 79 2.07 -9.80 10.76
C TYR A 79 3.55 -9.90 11.14
N PHE A 80 4.44 -9.20 10.44
CA PHE A 80 5.87 -9.18 10.75
C PHE A 80 6.15 -8.63 12.15
N HIS A 81 5.58 -7.48 12.52
CA HIS A 81 5.83 -6.85 13.81
C HIS A 81 5.32 -7.70 14.98
N ILE A 82 4.10 -8.27 14.86
CA ILE A 82 3.56 -9.18 15.87
C ILE A 82 4.39 -10.47 15.95
N SER A 83 4.84 -11.02 14.82
CA SER A 83 5.64 -12.25 14.81
C SER A 83 7.05 -12.05 15.37
N SER A 84 7.64 -10.88 15.17
CA SER A 84 9.00 -10.57 15.61
C SER A 84 9.09 -10.11 17.06
N THR A 85 8.11 -9.33 17.55
CA THR A 85 8.17 -8.70 18.88
C THR A 85 7.02 -9.10 19.82
N GLY A 86 6.04 -9.85 19.32
CA GLY A 86 4.82 -10.16 20.05
C GLY A 86 3.90 -8.95 20.18
N LEU A 87 2.97 -9.02 21.15
CA LEU A 87 2.02 -7.93 21.40
C LEU A 87 2.59 -6.79 22.25
N GLN A 88 3.83 -6.90 22.73
CA GLN A 88 4.50 -5.87 23.54
C GLN A 88 3.69 -5.36 24.77
N GLY A 89 2.76 -6.18 25.27
CA GLY A 89 1.87 -5.84 26.39
C GLY A 89 0.60 -5.05 26.03
N PHE A 90 0.30 -4.87 24.73
CA PHE A 90 -0.93 -4.23 24.26
C PHE A 90 -2.21 -4.76 24.95
N PRO A 91 -3.19 -3.91 25.29
CA PRO A 91 -3.23 -2.45 25.07
C PRO A 91 -2.72 -1.62 26.26
N PHE A 92 -2.23 -2.24 27.33
CA PHE A 92 -1.90 -1.54 28.59
C PHE A 92 -0.41 -1.57 28.95
N GLY A 93 0.42 -2.22 28.14
CA GLY A 93 1.85 -2.35 28.32
C GLY A 93 2.58 -1.04 28.04
N HIS A 94 3.66 -0.78 28.78
CA HIS A 94 4.51 0.38 28.56
C HIS A 94 5.71 -0.03 27.71
N VAL A 95 5.80 0.55 26.50
CA VAL A 95 6.91 0.28 25.57
C VAL A 95 7.91 1.44 25.58
N PRO A 96 9.23 1.16 25.54
CA PRO A 96 10.26 2.21 25.52
C PRO A 96 10.14 3.18 24.34
N ASN A 97 9.57 2.72 23.22
CA ASN A 97 9.45 3.48 21.97
C ASN A 97 8.15 4.29 21.87
N TYR A 98 7.37 4.41 22.96
CA TYR A 98 6.12 5.18 23.06
C TYR A 98 4.94 4.72 22.17
N SER A 99 5.14 3.74 21.30
CA SER A 99 4.10 3.11 20.46
C SER A 99 4.47 1.63 20.26
N TYR A 100 3.47 0.75 20.15
CA TYR A 100 3.72 -0.64 19.81
C TYR A 100 4.09 -0.73 18.32
N ASP A 101 5.05 -1.57 17.96
CA ASP A 101 5.66 -1.58 16.63
C ASP A 101 4.64 -1.88 15.50
N PHE A 102 3.51 -2.52 15.81
CA PHE A 102 2.43 -2.80 14.87
C PHE A 102 1.31 -1.74 14.80
N GLU A 103 1.34 -0.68 15.63
CA GLU A 103 0.29 0.35 15.67
C GLU A 103 0.24 1.23 14.42
N GLU A 104 1.38 1.63 13.87
CA GLU A 104 1.41 2.41 12.63
C GLU A 104 0.80 1.61 11.46
N PRO A 105 1.27 0.39 11.13
CA PRO A 105 0.73 -0.33 10.00
C PRO A 105 -0.73 -0.77 10.22
N ILE A 106 -1.21 -0.97 11.45
CA ILE A 106 -2.64 -1.30 11.68
C ILE A 106 -3.55 -0.11 11.35
N ILE A 107 -3.14 1.12 11.69
CA ILE A 107 -3.91 2.32 11.37
C ILE A 107 -3.96 2.53 9.86
N TYR A 108 -2.82 2.41 9.17
CA TYR A 108 -2.78 2.52 7.71
C TYR A 108 -3.59 1.41 7.03
N ALA A 109 -3.53 0.17 7.51
CA ALA A 109 -4.40 -0.91 7.03
C ALA A 109 -5.89 -0.54 7.16
N CYS A 110 -6.32 0.01 8.30
CA CYS A 110 -7.71 0.46 8.48
C CYS A 110 -8.09 1.56 7.48
N VAL A 111 -7.21 2.53 7.24
CA VAL A 111 -7.44 3.59 6.25
C VAL A 111 -7.56 3.02 4.85
N PHE A 112 -6.61 2.18 4.41
CA PHE A 112 -6.66 1.58 3.07
C PHE A 112 -7.86 0.67 2.88
N MET A 113 -8.28 -0.06 3.92
CA MET A 113 -9.51 -0.85 3.90
C MET A 113 -10.75 0.03 3.68
N LEU A 114 -10.82 1.20 4.33
CA LEU A 114 -11.92 2.15 4.12
C LEU A 114 -11.99 2.58 2.64
N TYR A 115 -10.87 2.95 2.04
CA TYR A 115 -10.81 3.39 0.64
C TYR A 115 -11.01 2.26 -0.36
N TRP A 116 -10.65 1.02 -0.03
CA TRP A 116 -10.97 -0.14 -0.85
C TRP A 116 -12.49 -0.30 -1.04
N PHE A 117 -13.28 -0.10 0.02
CA PHE A 117 -14.73 -0.19 -0.03
C PHE A 117 -15.40 1.09 -0.55
N ASN A 118 -14.87 2.27 -0.25
CA ASN A 118 -15.55 3.54 -0.55
C ASN A 118 -15.02 4.26 -1.81
N GLY A 119 -13.78 4.04 -2.24
CA GLY A 119 -13.15 4.79 -3.33
C GLY A 119 -12.59 6.17 -2.89
N CYS A 120 -12.23 7.03 -3.85
CA CYS A 120 -11.50 8.28 -3.60
C CYS A 120 -12.34 9.48 -3.12
N GLY A 121 -13.67 9.41 -3.25
CA GLY A 121 -14.56 10.55 -3.05
C GLY A 121 -14.43 11.62 -4.14
N GLY A 122 -15.15 12.74 -3.98
CA GLY A 122 -15.35 13.73 -5.05
C GLY A 122 -14.13 14.57 -5.47
N LEU A 123 -12.99 14.44 -4.77
CA LEU A 123 -11.77 15.22 -5.06
C LEU A 123 -10.70 14.42 -5.81
N GLY A 124 -10.86 13.10 -5.93
CA GLY A 124 -9.87 12.25 -6.57
C GLY A 124 -9.94 12.29 -8.09
N VAL A 125 -8.81 11.95 -8.73
CA VAL A 125 -8.71 11.86 -10.19
C VAL A 125 -9.69 10.84 -10.78
N ASP A 126 -10.00 9.76 -10.07
CA ASP A 126 -10.99 8.76 -10.51
C ASP A 126 -12.37 9.39 -10.73
N GLU A 127 -12.81 10.28 -9.84
CA GLU A 127 -14.10 10.99 -10.00
C GLU A 127 -14.05 11.96 -11.18
N LEU A 128 -12.97 12.72 -11.33
CA LEU A 128 -12.80 13.65 -12.44
C LEU A 128 -12.84 12.94 -13.81
N ILE A 129 -12.29 11.73 -13.87
CA ILE A 129 -12.36 10.90 -15.08
C ILE A 129 -13.79 10.41 -15.30
N TYR A 130 -14.45 9.92 -14.24
CA TYR A 130 -15.83 9.44 -14.32
C TYR A 130 -16.79 10.53 -14.82
N ASP A 131 -16.67 11.75 -14.28
CA ASP A 131 -17.48 12.92 -14.64
C ASP A 131 -17.30 13.37 -16.10
N LYS A 132 -16.10 13.22 -16.65
CA LYS A 132 -15.86 13.54 -18.07
C LYS A 132 -16.50 12.50 -18.98
N ILE A 133 -16.30 11.23 -18.66
CA ILE A 133 -16.85 10.11 -19.45
C ILE A 133 -18.39 10.10 -19.41
N SER A 134 -18.99 10.45 -18.28
CA SER A 134 -20.46 10.50 -18.15
C SER A 134 -21.07 11.62 -19.01
N LYS A 135 -20.47 12.81 -19.01
CA LYS A 135 -20.93 13.95 -19.83
C LYS A 135 -20.81 13.70 -21.33
N GLU A 136 -19.71 13.12 -21.79
CA GLU A 136 -19.53 12.74 -23.21
C GLU A 136 -20.66 11.81 -23.69
N LYS A 137 -21.03 10.81 -22.87
CA LYS A 137 -22.15 9.90 -23.19
C LYS A 137 -23.50 10.59 -23.28
N GLU A 138 -23.74 11.61 -22.45
CA GLU A 138 -25.00 12.38 -22.50
C GLU A 138 -25.10 13.25 -23.75
N GLU A 139 -23.98 13.79 -24.21
CA GLU A 139 -23.91 14.60 -25.43
C GLU A 139 -24.11 13.73 -26.69
N ASP A 140 -23.43 12.59 -26.76
CA ASP A 140 -23.59 11.62 -27.86
C ASP A 140 -25.01 11.04 -27.94
N GLY A 141 -25.65 10.79 -26.78
CA GLY A 141 -27.01 10.27 -26.70
C GLY A 141 -28.10 11.27 -27.14
N LYS A 142 -27.83 12.58 -27.04
CA LYS A 142 -28.77 13.63 -27.49
C LYS A 142 -28.63 13.98 -28.97
N GLY A 143 -27.51 13.63 -29.62
CA GLY A 143 -27.27 13.88 -31.05
C GLY A 143 -27.91 12.89 -32.03
N GLY A 144 -28.49 11.78 -31.55
CA GLY A 144 -29.07 10.72 -32.37
C GLY A 144 -30.61 10.76 -32.55
N GLY A 145 -31.27 11.82 -32.09
CA GLY A 145 -32.74 11.87 -31.93
C GLY A 145 -33.52 12.73 -32.93
N ASP A 146 -32.89 13.26 -33.99
CA ASP A 146 -33.58 14.08 -35.01
C ASP A 146 -33.40 13.49 -36.42
N TYR A 147 -34.16 12.43 -36.72
CA TYR A 147 -34.48 12.01 -38.09
C TYR A 147 -35.89 11.42 -38.11
N ASP A 148 -36.92 12.28 -38.05
CA ASP A 148 -38.30 11.99 -38.46
C ASP A 148 -38.73 12.96 -39.58
#